data_AF-A0A969IC93-F1
#
_entry.id   AF-A0A969IC93-F1
#
_cell.length_a   1.000
_cell.length_b   1.000
_cell.length_c   1.000
_cell.angle_alpha   90.00
_cell.angle_beta   90.00
_cell.angle_gamma   90.00
#
_symmetry.space_group_name_H-M   'P 1'
#
loop_
_entity.id
_entity.type
_entity.pdbx_description
1 polymer ?
#
loop_
_entity_poly.entity_id
_entity_poly.type
_entity_poly.pdbx_seq_one_letter_code
_entity_poly.pdbx_strand_id
1 'polypeptide(L)' 'HKLIEVITPENEQERGCQVSFIIKGRGKEVFNRLMETGVSAGWREPEVIRVAPGPVV' A
#
# COMPACT_ATOMS: atom_id res chain seq x y z
N HIS A 1 -18.87 1.60 -6.46
CA HIS A 1 -17.90 2.40 -5.67
C HIS A 1 -16.58 1.64 -5.58
N LYS A 2 -15.43 2.27 -5.91
CA LYS A 2 -14.11 1.62 -5.83
C LYS A 2 -13.59 1.74 -4.40
N LEU A 3 -13.48 0.61 -3.70
CA LEU A 3 -13.01 0.53 -2.30
C LEU A 3 -11.49 0.73 -2.18
N ILE A 4 -10.75 0.28 -3.20
CA ILE A 4 -9.29 0.36 -3.27
C ILE A 4 -8.90 1.21 -4.47
N GLU A 5 -8.03 2.19 -4.25
CA GLU A 5 -7.52 3.08 -5.29
C GLU A 5 -6.00 2.97 -5.34
N VAL A 6 -5.48 2.40 -6.42
CA VAL A 6 -4.03 2.33 -6.65
C VAL A 6 -3.58 3.69 -7.17
N ILE A 7 -2.59 4.29 -6.50
CA ILE A 7 -2.03 5.59 -6.84
C ILE A 7 -0.60 5.48 -7.39
N THR A 8 -0.05 4.27 -7.44
CA THR A 8 1.21 4.00 -8.16
C THR A 8 1.00 4.31 -9.65
N PRO A 9 1.91 5.05 -10.31
CA PRO A 9 1.85 5.29 -11.73
C PRO A 9 1.71 4.00 -12.54
N GLU A 10 0.89 3.99 -13.58
CA GLU A 10 0.74 2.79 -14.44
C GLU A 10 1.99 2.57 -15.30
N ASN A 11 2.68 3.65 -15.68
CA ASN A 11 3.90 3.61 -16.47
C ASN A 11 5.02 2.90 -15.68
N GLU A 12 5.52 1.80 -16.22
CA GLU A 12 6.57 0.98 -15.60
C GLU A 12 7.88 1.75 -15.41
N GLN A 13 8.16 2.75 -16.26
CA GLN A 13 9.36 3.58 -16.15
C GLN A 13 9.27 4.60 -15.00
N GLU A 14 8.06 4.84 -14.46
CA GLU A 14 7.80 5.80 -13.39
C GLU A 14 7.56 5.13 -12.03
N ARG A 15 7.67 3.80 -11.94
CA ARG A 15 7.48 3.04 -10.70
C ARG A 15 8.60 2.04 -10.44
N GLY A 16 8.88 1.80 -9.17
CA GLY A 16 9.70 0.67 -8.73
C GLY A 16 8.85 -0.58 -8.46
N CYS A 17 9.39 -1.51 -7.67
CA CYS A 17 8.64 -2.68 -7.17
C CYS A 17 7.60 -2.33 -6.08
N GLN A 18 7.60 -1.09 -5.60
CA GLN A 18 6.73 -0.61 -4.54
C GLN A 18 5.36 -0.21 -5.08
N VAL A 19 4.31 -0.64 -4.40
CA VAL A 19 2.91 -0.32 -4.71
C VAL A 19 2.32 0.55 -3.59
N SER A 20 1.60 1.59 -3.98
CA SER A 20 0.89 2.54 -3.12
C SER A 20 -0.60 2.47 -3.44
N PHE A 21 -1.43 2.30 -2.42
CA PHE A 21 -2.88 2.29 -2.59
C PHE A 21 -3.61 2.92 -1.40
N ILE A 22 -4.82 3.39 -1.66
CA ILE A 22 -5.73 4.00 -0.70
C ILE A 22 -6.90 3.05 -0.47
N ILE A 23 -7.32 2.91 0.78
CA ILE A 23 -8.56 2.19 1.16
C ILE A 23 -9.50 3.18 1.82
N LYS A 24 -10.59 3.52 1.14
CA LYS A 24 -11.51 4.58 1.58
C LYS A 24 -12.23 4.18 2.87
N GLY A 25 -12.00 4.94 3.94
CA GLY A 25 -12.70 4.82 5.22
C GLY A 25 -12.24 3.66 6.12
N ARG A 26 -11.27 2.83 5.67
CA ARG A 26 -10.75 1.68 6.44
C ARG A 26 -9.23 1.53 6.34
N GLY A 27 -8.50 2.54 5.83
CA GLY A 27 -7.06 2.44 5.62
C GLY A 27 -6.31 2.03 6.88
N LYS A 28 -6.60 2.66 8.03
CA LYS A 28 -5.85 2.39 9.27
C LYS A 28 -6.11 0.99 9.82
N GLU A 29 -7.35 0.51 9.74
CA GLU A 29 -7.74 -0.83 10.15
C GLU A 29 -6.99 -1.89 9.33
N VAL A 30 -6.99 -1.73 7.99
CA VAL A 30 -6.29 -2.66 7.10
C VAL A 30 -4.78 -2.59 7.32
N PHE A 31 -4.21 -1.40 7.49
CA PHE A 31 -2.80 -1.23 7.82
C PHE A 31 -2.41 -1.98 9.10
N ASN A 32 -3.18 -1.81 10.19
CA ASN A 32 -2.92 -2.51 11.45
C ASN A 32 -3.00 -4.03 11.26
N ARG A 33 -3.99 -4.51 10.49
CA ARG A 33 -4.12 -5.94 10.20
C ARG A 33 -2.94 -6.50 9.40
N LEU A 34 -2.42 -5.74 8.44
CA LEU A 34 -1.21 -6.13 7.70
C LEU A 34 -0.02 -6.30 8.66
N MET A 35 0.19 -5.32 9.55
CA MET A 35 1.26 -5.39 10.56
C MET A 35 1.10 -6.59 11.51
N GLU A 36 -0.12 -6.89 11.96
CA GLU A 36 -0.41 -8.08 12.79
C GLU A 36 -0.08 -9.40 12.10
N THR A 37 -0.28 -9.47 10.78
CA THR A 37 0.02 -10.68 9.98
C THR A 37 1.49 -10.81 9.60
N GLY A 38 2.36 -9.90 10.05
CA GLY A 38 3.79 -9.89 9.73
C GLY A 38 4.12 -9.24 8.38
N VAL A 39 3.15 -8.58 7.74
CA VAL A 39 3.40 -7.79 6.52
C VAL A 39 3.95 -6.43 6.91
N SER A 40 5.20 -6.16 6.53
CA SER A 40 5.79 -4.84 6.70
C SER A 40 5.24 -3.89 5.64
N ALA A 41 4.47 -2.90 6.07
CA ALA A 41 3.88 -1.87 5.22
C ALA A 41 4.19 -0.47 5.77
N GLY A 42 4.19 0.53 4.90
CA GLY A 42 4.33 1.94 5.27
C GLY A 42 2.99 2.65 5.31
N TRP A 43 2.70 3.38 6.39
CA TRP A 43 1.54 4.26 6.51
C TRP A 43 1.88 5.69 6.08
N ARG A 44 1.00 6.34 5.31
CA ARG A 44 1.09 7.75 4.94
C ARG A 44 -0.29 8.40 5.05
N GLU A 45 -0.35 9.55 5.71
CA GLU A 45 -1.60 10.29 5.88
C GLU A 45 -2.11 10.86 4.54
N PRO A 46 -3.44 10.93 4.33
CA PRO A 46 -4.50 10.50 5.27
C PRO A 46 -4.79 8.98 5.26
N GLU A 47 -4.65 8.27 4.14
CA GLU A 47 -5.10 6.86 4.00
C GLU A 47 -4.24 6.01 3.05
N VAL A 48 -2.98 6.38 2.83
CA VAL A 48 -2.11 5.69 1.86
C VAL A 48 -1.32 4.58 2.54
N ILE A 49 -1.42 3.37 2.00
CA ILE A 49 -0.62 2.21 2.39
C ILE A 49 0.40 1.92 1.29
N ARG A 50 1.67 1.76 1.67
CA ARG A 50 2.78 1.40 0.79
C ARG A 50 3.28 0.01 1.13
N VAL A 51 3.37 -0.85 0.13
CA VAL A 51 3.96 -2.19 0.25
C VAL A 51 4.98 -2.39 -0.86
N ALA A 52 6.03 -3.13 -0.57
CA ALA A 52 6.97 -3.59 -1.58
C ALA A 52 7.26 -5.08 -1.30
N PRO A 53 7.56 -5.88 -2.31
CA PRO A 53 8.17 -7.18 -2.07
C PRO A 53 9.44 -6.96 -1.24
N GLY A 54 9.63 -7.78 -0.20
CA GLY A 54 10.85 -7.76 0.62
C GLY A 54 12.11 -7.99 -0.22
N PRO A 55 13.32 -7.88 0.35
CA PRO A 55 14.55 -8.15 -0.39
C PRO A 55 14.40 -9.51 -1.06
N VAL A 56 14.43 -9.49 -2.39
CA VAL A 56 14.59 -10.71 -3.18
C VAL A 56 16.07 -11.06 -2.96
N VAL A 57 16.32 -11.88 -1.94
CA VAL A 57 17.63 -12.50 -1.73
C VAL A 57 17.89 -13.52 -2.83
#